data_AF-A0A0F9SK29-F1
#
_entry.id   AF-A0A0F9SK29-F1
#
_cell.length_a   1.000
_cell.length_b   1.000
_cell.length_c   1.000
_cell.angle_alpha   90.00
_cell.angle_beta   90.00
_cell.angle_gamma   90.00
#
_symmetry.space_group_name_H-M   'P 1'
#
loop_
_entity.id
_entity.type
_entity.pdbx_description
1 polymer ?
#
loop_
_entity_poly.entity_id
_entity_poly.type
_entity_poly.pdbx_seq_one_letter_code
_entity_poly.pdbx_strand_id
1 'polypeptide(L)' 'MNKFLKVLIAILGAINVTFSLFIPIAIALLIINIVNLTNFNAGLLIVFGISSSLYRAIKFLVVDN' A
#
# COMPACT_ATOMS: atom_id res chain seq x y z
N MET A 1 -26.24 -5.61 -16.00
CA MET A 1 -25.69 -5.16 -14.70
C MET A 1 -26.18 -3.76 -14.41
N ASN A 2 -26.84 -3.54 -13.27
CA ASN A 2 -27.46 -2.25 -12.93
C ASN A 2 -26.38 -1.15 -12.73
N LYS A 3 -26.65 0.10 -13.13
CA LYS A 3 -25.68 1.21 -13.05
C LYS A 3 -25.14 1.40 -11.62
N PHE A 4 -26.02 1.25 -10.63
CA PHE A 4 -25.66 1.32 -9.21
C PHE A 4 -24.61 0.27 -8.81
N LEU A 5 -24.79 -0.98 -9.24
CA LEU A 5 -23.88 -2.08 -8.90
C LEU A 5 -22.49 -1.87 -9.50
N LYS A 6 -22.40 -1.33 -10.73
CA LYS A 6 -21.12 -0.98 -11.37
C LYS A 6 -20.33 0.06 -10.57
N VAL A 7 -21.02 1.11 -10.11
CA VAL A 7 -20.39 2.18 -9.31
C VAL A 7 -19.91 1.62 -7.97
N LEU A 8 -20.72 0.80 -7.31
CA LEU A 8 -20.35 0.18 -6.03
C LEU A 8 -19.10 -0.69 -6.17
N ILE A 9 -19.03 -1.54 -7.20
CA ILE A 9 -17.86 -2.38 -7.47
C ILE A 9 -16.62 -1.52 -7.77
N ALA A 10 -16.78 -0.44 -8.55
CA ALA A 10 -15.67 0.47 -8.85
C ALA A 10 -15.12 1.17 -7.60
N ILE A 11 -15.99 1.59 -6.68
CA ILE A 11 -15.59 2.19 -5.39
C ILE A 11 -14.83 1.16 -4.54
N LEU A 12 -15.36 -0.07 -4.42
CA LEU A 12 -14.70 -1.13 -3.66
C LEU A 12 -13.33 -1.49 -4.25
N GLY A 13 -13.23 -1.53 -5.59
CA GLY A 13 -11.96 -1.73 -6.29
C GLY A 13 -10.95 -0.62 -6.00
N ALA A 14 -11.38 0.65 -6.12
CA ALA A 14 -10.54 1.80 -5.84
C ALA A 14 -10.04 1.83 -4.38
N ILE A 15 -10.91 1.49 -3.42
CA ILE A 15 -10.55 1.38 -2.00
C ILE A 15 -9.49 0.28 -1.81
N ASN A 16 -9.70 -0.90 -2.40
CA ASN A 16 -8.76 -2.01 -2.28
C ASN A 16 -7.36 -1.65 -2.82
N VAL A 17 -7.31 -1.00 -3.98
CA VAL A 17 -6.05 -0.52 -4.58
C VAL A 17 -5.38 0.51 -3.68
N THR A 18 -6.13 1.49 -3.20
CA THR A 18 -5.61 2.55 -2.33
C THR A 18 -5.01 1.95 -1.06
N PHE A 19 -5.75 1.09 -0.35
CA PHE A 19 -5.25 0.43 0.86
C PHE A 19 -4.03 -0.45 0.57
N SER A 20 -4.05 -1.21 -0.52
CA SER A 20 -2.93 -2.06 -0.96
C SER A 20 -1.61 -1.28 -1.10
N LEU A 21 -1.68 -0.02 -1.55
CA LEU A 21 -0.51 0.84 -1.71
C LEU A 21 0.01 1.41 -0.39
N PHE A 22 -0.88 1.75 0.55
CA PHE A 22 -0.47 2.37 1.82
C PHE A 22 -0.08 1.36 2.92
N ILE A 23 -0.57 0.12 2.84
CA ILE A 23 -0.28 -0.94 3.84
C ILE A 23 1.23 -1.15 4.09
N PRO A 24 2.12 -1.26 3.08
CA PRO A 24 3.54 -1.49 3.32
C PRO A 24 4.20 -0.38 4.15
N ILE A 25 3.78 0.87 3.95
CA ILE A 25 4.29 2.03 4.69
C ILE A 25 3.75 2.02 6.12
N ALA A 26 2.45 1.73 6.30
CA ALA A 26 1.84 1.63 7.62
C ALA A 26 2.48 0.51 8.46
N ILE A 27 2.75 -0.65 7.86
CA ILE A 27 3.46 -1.75 8.51
C ILE A 27 4.89 -1.34 8.90
N ALA A 28 5.61 -0.66 8.02
CA ALA A 28 6.95 -0.18 8.33
C ALA A 28 6.95 0.77 9.55
N LEU A 29 6.01 1.71 9.59
CA LEU A 29 5.87 2.65 10.72
C LEU A 29 5.45 1.95 12.02
N LEU A 30 4.60 0.93 11.95
CA LEU A 30 4.23 0.12 13.12
C LEU A 30 5.44 -0.65 13.66
N ILE A 31 6.22 -1.30 12.79
CA ILE A 31 7.42 -2.04 13.19
C ILE A 31 8.45 -1.13 13.85
N ILE A 32 8.64 0.08 13.32
CA ILE A 32 9.57 1.06 13.89
C ILE A 32 9.19 1.44 15.32
N ASN A 33 7.90 1.67 15.58
CA ASN A 33 7.42 2.05 16.91
C ASN A 33 7.36 0.87 17.90
N ILE A 34 7.12 -0.35 17.43
CA ILE A 34 6.98 -1.54 18.31
C ILE A 34 8.36 -2.11 18.69
N VAL A 35 9.29 -2.15 17.74
CA VAL A 35 10.58 -2.87 17.90
C VAL A 35 11.68 -1.97 18.46
N ASN A 36 11.40 -0.67 18.68
CA ASN A 36 12.36 0.33 19.17
C ASN A 36 13.69 0.27 18.40
N LEU A 37 13.59 0.38 17.08
CA LEU A 37 14.73 0.24 16.18
C LEU A 37 15.69 1.41 16.30
N THR A 38 16.97 1.15 16.05
CA THR A 38 17.96 2.22 15.87
C THR A 38 17.56 3.10 14.68
N ASN A 39 17.92 4.39 14.72
CA ASN A 39 17.58 5.36 13.66
C ASN A 39 17.99 4.88 12.25
N PHE A 40 19.09 4.14 12.15
CA PHE A 40 19.54 3.54 10.89
C PHE A 40 18.59 2.44 10.39
N ASN A 41 18.19 1.52 11.27
CA ASN A 41 17.27 0.43 10.92
C ASN A 41 15.87 0.97 10.59
N ALA A 42 15.42 2.00 11.30
CA ALA A 42 14.16 2.69 11.02
C ALA A 42 14.17 3.34 9.63
N GLY A 43 15.27 4.01 9.26
CA GLY A 43 15.45 4.59 7.93
C GLY A 43 15.38 3.54 6.82
N LEU A 44 16.06 2.41 6.97
CA LEU A 44 16.00 1.30 6.01
C LEU A 44 14.58 0.73 5.86
N LEU A 45 13.86 0.56 6.97
CA LEU A 45 12.48 0.05 6.96
C LEU A 45 11.52 0.98 6.22
N ILE A 46 11.67 2.30 6.37
CA ILE A 46 10.90 3.28 5.62
C ILE A 46 11.20 3.17 4.12
N VAL A 47 12.49 3.07 3.75
CA VAL A 47 12.88 2.91 2.33
C VAL A 47 12.30 1.63 1.73
N PHE A 48 12.31 0.52 2.48
CA PHE A 48 11.66 -0.72 2.05
C PHE A 48 10.14 -0.59 1.94
N GLY A 49 9.48 0.09 2.89
CA GLY A 49 8.04 0.37 2.85
C GLY A 49 7.64 1.19 1.62
N ILE A 50 8.39 2.26 1.31
CA ILE A 50 8.18 3.10 0.13
C ILE A 50 8.43 2.30 -1.16
N SER A 51 9.54 1.56 -1.22
CA SER A 51 9.88 0.74 -2.40
C SER A 51 8.83 -0.34 -2.66
N SER A 52 8.30 -0.97 -1.60
CA SER A 52 7.21 -1.95 -1.69
C SER A 52 5.89 -1.33 -2.16
N SER A 53 5.57 -0.13 -1.68
CA SER A 53 4.40 0.64 -2.13
C SER A 53 4.53 1.01 -3.62
N LEU A 54 5.69 1.51 -4.05
CA LEU A 54 5.99 1.82 -5.45
C LEU A 54 5.92 0.58 -6.34
N TYR A 55 6.48 -0.54 -5.90
CA TYR A 55 6.38 -1.80 -6.64
C TYR A 55 4.92 -2.23 -6.84
N ARG A 56 4.08 -2.12 -5.82
CA ARG A 56 2.64 -2.40 -5.94
C ARG A 56 1.94 -1.42 -6.87
N ALA A 57 2.30 -0.14 -6.86
CA ALA A 57 1.75 0.87 -7.77
C ALA A 57 2.07 0.54 -9.23
N ILE A 58 3.34 0.21 -9.50
CA ILE A 58 3.79 -0.18 -10.85
C ILE A 58 3.12 -1.48 -11.28
N LYS A 59 3.05 -2.49 -10.39
CA LYS A 59 2.38 -3.76 -10.69
C LYS A 59 0.91 -3.54 -11.03
N PHE A 60 0.20 -2.73 -10.24
CA PHE A 60 -1.19 -2.39 -10.53
C PHE A 60 -1.33 -1.70 -11.88
N LEU A 61 -0.43 -0.76 -12.21
CA LEU A 61 -0.46 -0.01 -13.46
C LEU A 61 -0.13 -0.87 -14.70
N VAL A 62 0.81 -1.81 -14.58
CA VAL A 62 1.39 -2.56 -15.71
C VAL A 62 0.75 -3.94 -15.91
N VAL A 63 0.31 -4.59 -14.83
CA VAL A 63 -0.13 -6.00 -14.85
C VAL A 63 -1.65 -6.13 -14.69
N ASP A 64 -2.26 -5.26 -13.87
CA ASP A 64 -3.68 -5.38 -13.50
C ASP A 64 -4.60 -4.38 -14.26
N ASN A 65 -4.04 -3.50 -15.10
CA ASN A 65 -4.75 -2.66 -16.10
C ASN A 65 -4.69 -3.30 -17.48
#